data_AF-A0A665VLK3-F1
#
_entry.id   AF-A0A665VLK3-F1
#
_cell.length_a   1.000
_cell.length_b   1.000
_cell.length_c   1.000
_cell.angle_alpha   90.00
_cell.angle_beta   90.00
_cell.angle_gamma   90.00
#
_symmetry.space_group_name_H-M   'P 1'
#
loop_
_entity.id
_entity.type
_entity.pdbx_description
1 polymer ?
#
loop_
_entity_poly.entity_id
_entity_poly.type
_entity_poly.pdbx_seq_one_letter_code
_entity_poly.pdbx_strand_id
1 'polypeptide(L)'
;APWLHADHQTILRAWAVKDFAPNCPLYVQILKPENKFHVKFADHVVCEEEFKYAMLALNCVCPGTSTLITLLIHSSRGQEGGACSADQWHRTYRRCSANEVHHIRLEESKFFGEYQGKSFTFASFHAHKKYGVCLIGVRRLDTTNILLNPGPCHIMGGSDTCFYINISKEENSAFVRGQREPSWGGAGGNARGVHQTIYHGLTRLPVHSIIASMGQDQMGGANTLALPAMGDSAEERRHSIAPVLELVDGVNPTFDLLGDQSEDEGGDEGKEESDRDESAHWWVKGYPLNSPYIGSSPALCHLLQEKMPFCCLRMDKSCHHIPFEDARSYGFKNKLIIVSAESAGNGLYNFIVPLRAYYRPRKELNPIVLLLEAM
;
A
#
# COMPACT_ATOMS: atom_id res chain seq x y z
N ALA A 1 22.42 -14.10 19.97
CA ALA A 1 21.84 -13.79 18.65
C ALA A 1 22.67 -12.69 17.96
N PRO A 2 23.22 -12.92 16.76
CA PRO A 2 24.08 -11.97 16.03
C PRO A 2 23.42 -10.59 15.79
N TRP A 3 22.09 -10.57 15.67
CA TRP A 3 21.28 -9.40 15.32
C TRP A 3 21.30 -8.27 16.37
N LEU A 4 21.36 -8.60 17.67
CA LEU A 4 21.50 -7.59 18.73
C LEU A 4 22.86 -6.88 18.65
N HIS A 5 23.90 -7.59 18.25
CA HIS A 5 25.23 -7.00 18.08
C HIS A 5 25.28 -6.07 16.86
N ALA A 6 24.53 -6.39 15.80
CA ALA A 6 24.43 -5.55 14.61
C ALA A 6 23.79 -4.19 14.92
N ASP A 7 22.65 -4.17 15.63
CA ASP A 7 21.98 -2.91 16.00
C ASP A 7 22.86 -2.05 16.92
N HIS A 8 23.47 -2.64 17.95
CA HIS A 8 24.37 -1.90 18.84
C HIS A 8 25.55 -1.28 18.09
N GLN A 9 26.12 -2.02 17.12
CA GLN A 9 27.21 -1.48 16.29
C GLN A 9 26.73 -0.31 15.42
N THR A 10 25.53 -0.40 14.85
CA THR A 10 24.95 0.70 14.05
C THR A 10 24.69 1.94 14.89
N ILE A 11 24.18 1.78 16.12
CA ILE A 11 23.97 2.88 17.06
C ILE A 11 25.30 3.58 17.37
N LEU A 12 26.34 2.83 17.74
CA LEU A 12 27.66 3.39 18.05
C LEU A 12 28.27 4.13 16.86
N ARG A 13 28.10 3.61 15.64
CA ARG A 13 28.53 4.28 14.40
C ARG A 13 27.76 5.59 14.17
N ALA A 14 26.44 5.59 14.39
CA ALA A 14 25.62 6.78 14.23
C ALA A 14 26.06 7.90 15.20
N TRP A 15 26.39 7.55 16.44
CA TRP A 15 26.91 8.49 17.44
C TRP A 15 28.27 9.05 17.02
N ALA A 16 29.20 8.18 16.63
CA ALA A 16 30.53 8.60 16.19
C ALA A 16 30.48 9.57 14.98
N VAL A 17 29.59 9.31 14.02
CA VAL A 17 29.40 10.20 12.86
C VAL A 17 28.79 11.54 13.29
N LYS A 18 27.80 11.53 14.19
CA LYS A 18 27.15 12.76 14.66
C LYS A 18 28.09 13.65 15.47
N ASP A 19 28.94 13.04 16.30
CA ASP A 19 29.95 13.75 17.09
C ASP A 19 31.03 14.37 16.19
N PHE A 20 31.45 13.66 15.14
CA PHE A 20 32.48 14.14 14.21
C PHE A 20 31.94 15.21 13.22
N ALA A 21 30.74 15.01 12.68
CA ALA A 21 30.16 15.85 11.64
C ALA A 21 28.67 16.13 11.90
N PRO A 22 28.34 17.09 12.80
CA PRO A 22 26.97 17.30 13.25
C PRO A 22 26.02 17.86 12.17
N ASN A 23 26.57 18.53 11.16
CA ASN A 23 25.80 19.19 10.08
C ASN A 23 25.47 18.25 8.90
N CYS A 24 26.03 17.05 8.87
CA CYS A 24 25.75 16.09 7.78
C CYS A 24 24.40 15.38 8.04
N PRO A 25 23.53 15.24 7.01
CA PRO A 25 22.29 14.51 7.16
C PRO A 25 22.57 13.03 7.40
N LEU A 26 22.00 12.48 8.45
CA LEU A 26 22.26 11.11 8.90
C LEU A 26 21.07 10.19 8.57
N TYR A 27 21.35 9.17 7.75
CA TYR A 27 20.40 8.12 7.38
C TYR A 27 20.80 6.82 8.08
N VAL A 28 19.89 6.24 8.87
CA VAL A 28 20.18 5.05 9.68
C VAL A 28 19.13 3.97 9.44
N GLN A 29 19.59 2.74 9.26
CA GLN A 29 18.74 1.54 9.26
C GLN A 29 18.94 0.77 10.56
N ILE A 30 17.85 0.38 11.20
CA ILE A 30 17.85 -0.45 12.42
C ILE A 30 16.94 -1.66 12.21
N LEU A 31 17.32 -2.80 12.79
CA LEU A 31 16.54 -4.02 12.70
C LEU A 31 15.38 -3.99 13.71
N LYS A 32 15.68 -3.90 15.00
CA LYS A 32 14.68 -3.99 16.07
C LYS A 32 14.01 -2.66 16.41
N PRO A 33 12.69 -2.65 16.69
CA PRO A 33 11.98 -1.43 17.06
C PRO A 33 12.45 -0.81 18.39
N GLU A 34 12.89 -1.65 19.34
CA GLU A 34 13.42 -1.21 20.65
C GLU A 34 14.61 -0.26 20.52
N ASN A 35 15.46 -0.50 19.53
CA ASN A 35 16.70 0.23 19.32
C ASN A 35 16.49 1.55 18.59
N LYS A 36 15.31 1.77 18.01
CA LYS A 36 14.95 2.99 17.27
C LYS A 36 15.09 4.26 18.12
N PHE A 37 14.80 4.17 19.42
CA PHE A 37 14.89 5.31 20.33
C PHE A 37 16.31 5.90 20.42
N HIS A 38 17.34 5.05 20.35
CA HIS A 38 18.74 5.46 20.51
C HIS A 38 19.30 6.29 19.34
N VAL A 39 18.64 6.26 18.17
CA VAL A 39 19.04 7.02 16.97
C VAL A 39 17.99 8.04 16.55
N LYS A 40 17.05 8.40 17.44
CA LYS A 40 15.98 9.37 17.14
C LYS A 40 16.51 10.76 16.74
N PHE A 41 17.76 11.07 17.07
CA PHE A 41 18.43 12.31 16.66
C PHE A 41 18.87 12.34 15.19
N ALA A 42 18.87 11.19 14.50
CA ALA A 42 19.19 11.12 13.08
C ALA A 42 18.04 11.70 12.24
N ASP A 43 18.36 12.28 11.09
CA ASP A 43 17.38 12.94 10.22
C ASP A 43 16.37 11.94 9.63
N HIS A 44 16.84 10.75 9.26
CA HIS A 44 15.99 9.70 8.70
C HIS A 44 16.34 8.32 9.27
N VAL A 45 15.35 7.67 9.88
CA VAL A 45 15.51 6.34 10.49
C VAL A 45 14.52 5.36 9.88
N VAL A 46 15.02 4.24 9.35
CA VAL A 46 14.20 3.14 8.83
C VAL A 46 14.33 1.95 9.77
N CYS A 47 13.21 1.51 10.33
CA CYS A 47 13.14 0.30 11.16
C CYS A 47 12.59 -0.87 10.34
N GLU A 48 13.40 -1.93 10.20
CA GLU A 48 13.07 -3.06 9.35
C GLU A 48 11.92 -3.90 9.89
N GLU A 49 11.93 -4.26 11.18
CA GLU A 49 10.85 -5.06 11.78
C GLU A 49 9.52 -4.31 11.78
N GLU A 50 9.49 -3.01 12.10
CA GLU A 50 8.26 -2.20 12.04
C GLU A 50 7.66 -2.25 10.62
N PHE A 51 8.49 -1.99 9.61
CA PHE A 51 8.05 -1.94 8.22
C PHE A 51 7.62 -3.32 7.70
N LYS A 52 8.41 -4.36 8.00
CA LYS A 52 8.13 -5.76 7.62
C LYS A 52 6.78 -6.23 8.18
N TYR A 53 6.58 -6.10 9.49
CA TYR A 53 5.36 -6.57 10.14
C TYR A 53 4.13 -5.75 9.75
N ALA A 54 4.28 -4.43 9.56
CA ALA A 54 3.19 -3.59 9.08
C ALA A 54 2.76 -3.99 7.65
N MET A 55 3.70 -4.24 6.73
CA MET A 55 3.37 -4.69 5.37
C MET A 55 2.66 -6.05 5.35
N LEU A 56 3.14 -7.01 6.15
CA LEU A 56 2.51 -8.33 6.27
C LEU A 56 1.09 -8.22 6.82
N ALA A 57 0.88 -7.38 7.83
CA ALA A 57 -0.45 -7.13 8.39
C ALA A 57 -1.40 -6.51 7.36
N LEU A 58 -0.94 -5.50 6.62
CA LEU A 58 -1.76 -4.85 5.59
C LEU A 58 -2.12 -5.81 4.44
N ASN A 59 -1.24 -6.76 4.10
CA ASN A 59 -1.53 -7.81 3.12
C ASN A 59 -2.70 -8.72 3.55
N CYS A 60 -2.95 -8.90 4.84
CA CYS A 60 -4.11 -9.64 5.33
C CYS A 60 -5.44 -8.90 5.14
N VAL A 61 -5.39 -7.58 4.93
CA VAL A 61 -6.58 -6.75 4.69
C VAL A 61 -6.75 -6.48 3.20
N CYS A 62 -5.70 -5.97 2.57
CA CYS A 62 -5.68 -5.59 1.16
C CYS A 62 -4.65 -6.43 0.40
N PRO A 63 -5.05 -7.23 -0.60
CA PRO A 63 -4.12 -8.08 -1.35
C PRO A 63 -3.09 -7.23 -2.10
N GLY A 64 -1.83 -7.69 -2.11
CA GLY A 64 -0.77 -7.08 -2.92
C GLY A 64 -0.25 -5.72 -2.39
N THR A 65 -0.56 -5.34 -1.16
CA THR A 65 -0.09 -4.08 -0.56
C THR A 65 1.44 -4.00 -0.52
N SER A 66 2.11 -5.09 -0.12
CA SER A 66 3.57 -5.14 -0.12
C SER A 66 4.18 -4.92 -1.51
N THR A 67 3.57 -5.50 -2.55
CA THR A 67 4.01 -5.32 -3.93
C THR A 67 3.80 -3.88 -4.37
N LEU A 68 2.64 -3.29 -4.08
CA LEU A 68 2.34 -1.89 -4.39
C LEU A 68 3.39 -0.94 -3.80
N ILE A 69 3.66 -1.06 -2.50
CA ILE A 69 4.63 -0.19 -1.82
C ILE A 69 6.05 -0.41 -2.37
N THR A 70 6.43 -1.66 -2.63
CA THR A 70 7.73 -1.99 -3.21
C THR A 70 7.91 -1.33 -4.58
N LEU A 71 6.91 -1.45 -5.46
CA LEU A 71 6.96 -0.83 -6.79
C LEU A 71 7.01 0.69 -6.74
N LEU A 72 6.31 1.33 -5.80
CA LEU A 72 6.33 2.79 -5.65
C LEU A 72 7.68 3.32 -5.12
N ILE A 73 8.42 2.53 -4.35
CA ILE A 73 9.75 2.89 -3.84
C ILE A 73 10.83 2.64 -4.89
N HIS A 74 10.66 1.62 -5.74
CA HIS A 74 11.59 1.31 -6.81
C HIS A 74 11.37 2.22 -8.03
N SER A 75 12.29 3.16 -8.24
CA SER A 75 12.33 3.96 -9.46
C SER A 75 12.64 3.07 -10.67
N SER A 76 11.69 2.94 -11.59
CA SER A 76 11.85 2.19 -12.83
C SER A 76 11.38 3.03 -14.01
N ARG A 77 12.18 3.12 -15.08
CA ARG A 77 11.86 3.96 -16.25
C ARG A 77 10.89 3.31 -17.24
N GLY A 78 10.15 2.29 -16.83
CA GLY A 78 9.21 1.57 -17.71
C GLY A 78 9.86 0.93 -18.95
N GLN A 79 11.20 0.77 -18.95
CA GLN A 79 11.98 0.37 -20.11
C GLN A 79 12.93 -0.78 -19.75
N GLU A 80 12.37 -1.87 -19.23
CA GLU A 80 13.09 -3.14 -19.07
C GLU A 80 12.27 -4.25 -19.73
N GLY A 81 12.75 -4.72 -20.90
CA GLY A 81 12.21 -5.87 -21.63
C GLY A 81 11.75 -5.54 -23.05
N GLY A 82 12.40 -6.14 -24.05
CA GLY A 82 12.08 -6.01 -25.47
C GLY A 82 10.63 -6.42 -25.81
N ALA A 83 10.22 -6.12 -27.05
CA ALA A 83 8.87 -6.23 -27.60
C ALA A 83 8.17 -7.63 -27.54
N CYS A 84 8.68 -8.59 -26.76
CA CYS A 84 8.22 -9.96 -26.67
C CYS A 84 7.80 -10.37 -25.24
N SER A 85 6.73 -9.77 -24.72
CA SER A 85 5.86 -10.54 -23.81
C SER A 85 4.50 -10.72 -24.46
N ALA A 86 4.12 -11.99 -24.63
CA ALA A 86 2.92 -12.42 -25.33
C ALA A 86 1.62 -11.99 -24.62
N ASP A 87 1.65 -11.77 -23.30
CA ASP A 87 0.42 -11.46 -22.55
C ASP A 87 0.16 -9.97 -22.38
N GLN A 88 -1.10 -9.60 -22.61
CA GLN A 88 -1.61 -8.23 -22.49
C GLN A 88 -1.46 -7.67 -21.08
N TRP A 89 -1.68 -8.49 -20.04
CA TRP A 89 -1.60 -8.05 -18.64
C TRP A 89 -0.17 -7.71 -18.21
N HIS A 90 0.84 -8.45 -18.71
CA HIS A 90 2.25 -8.17 -18.45
C HIS A 90 2.67 -6.78 -18.94
N ARG A 91 2.15 -6.34 -20.09
CA ARG A 91 2.43 -5.01 -20.63
C ARG A 91 1.84 -3.91 -19.77
N THR A 92 0.60 -4.09 -19.32
CA THR A 92 -0.06 -3.13 -18.42
C THR A 92 0.64 -3.08 -17.07
N TYR A 93 0.99 -4.22 -16.49
CA TYR A 93 1.71 -4.30 -15.21
C TYR A 93 3.04 -3.56 -15.26
N ARG A 94 3.88 -3.82 -16.29
CA ARG A 94 5.17 -3.12 -16.45
C ARG A 94 5.02 -1.62 -16.67
N ARG A 95 3.95 -1.21 -17.35
CA ARG A 95 3.68 0.21 -17.54
C ARG A 95 3.30 0.89 -16.23
N CYS A 96 2.47 0.24 -15.42
CA CYS A 96 2.03 0.77 -14.13
C CYS A 96 3.08 0.63 -13.03
N SER A 97 4.06 -0.28 -13.15
CA SER A 97 5.17 -0.40 -12.21
C SER A 97 6.17 0.75 -12.31
N ALA A 98 6.12 1.54 -13.38
CA ALA A 98 6.93 2.74 -13.56
C ALA A 98 6.35 3.97 -12.83
N ASN A 99 5.24 3.82 -12.11
CA ASN A 99 4.66 4.89 -11.31
C ASN A 99 5.52 5.18 -10.08
N GLU A 100 5.81 6.46 -9.87
CA GLU A 100 6.60 6.96 -8.75
C GLU A 100 5.82 8.00 -7.95
N VAL A 101 6.16 8.15 -6.68
CA VAL A 101 5.60 9.21 -5.83
C VAL A 101 6.43 10.47 -5.98
N HIS A 102 5.77 11.56 -6.33
CA HIS A 102 6.37 12.87 -6.50
C HIS A 102 5.69 13.91 -5.61
N HIS A 103 6.37 15.02 -5.39
CA HIS A 103 5.82 16.17 -4.69
C HIS A 103 6.05 17.45 -5.49
N ILE A 104 5.10 18.38 -5.44
CA ILE A 104 5.21 19.71 -6.05
C ILE A 104 4.40 20.73 -5.25
N ARG A 105 4.81 22.00 -5.28
CA ARG A 105 4.00 23.11 -4.75
C ARG A 105 2.83 23.39 -5.69
N LEU A 106 1.65 23.65 -5.15
CA LEU A 106 0.44 23.82 -5.95
C LEU A 106 0.52 25.00 -6.91
N GLU A 107 1.10 26.13 -6.48
CA GLU A 107 1.30 27.32 -7.32
C GLU A 107 2.28 27.12 -8.48
N GLU A 108 3.24 26.20 -8.32
CA GLU A 108 4.24 25.88 -9.35
C GLU A 108 3.71 24.83 -10.35
N SER A 109 2.65 24.13 -9.99
CA SER A 109 2.08 23.04 -10.77
C SER A 109 1.17 23.55 -11.88
N LYS A 110 1.41 23.09 -13.10
CA LYS A 110 0.49 23.20 -14.23
C LYS A 110 -0.66 22.20 -14.13
N PHE A 111 -0.46 21.08 -13.43
CA PHE A 111 -1.54 20.11 -13.17
C PHE A 111 -2.56 20.64 -12.17
N PHE A 112 -2.09 21.25 -11.08
CA PHE A 112 -2.95 21.61 -9.95
C PHE A 112 -3.24 23.10 -9.79
N GLY A 113 -2.51 23.99 -10.49
CA GLY A 113 -2.68 25.44 -10.35
C GLY A 113 -4.11 25.93 -10.64
N GLU A 114 -4.83 25.30 -11.58
CA GLU A 114 -6.25 25.61 -11.89
C GLU A 114 -7.23 25.23 -10.77
N TYR A 115 -6.77 24.48 -9.76
CA TYR A 115 -7.58 23.97 -8.65
C TYR A 115 -7.25 24.64 -7.31
N GLN A 116 -6.49 25.74 -7.32
CA GLN A 116 -6.28 26.56 -6.13
C GLN A 116 -7.62 27.04 -5.56
N GLY A 117 -7.81 26.91 -4.24
CA GLY A 117 -9.05 27.30 -3.56
C GLY A 117 -10.21 26.30 -3.73
N LYS A 118 -9.98 25.14 -4.35
CA LYS A 118 -10.97 24.05 -4.43
C LYS A 118 -10.66 22.95 -3.41
N SER A 119 -11.60 22.03 -3.22
CA SER A 119 -11.41 20.88 -2.35
C SER A 119 -10.40 19.89 -2.94
N PHE A 120 -9.72 19.16 -2.06
CA PHE A 120 -8.78 18.10 -2.44
C PHE A 120 -9.44 17.03 -3.33
N THR A 121 -10.66 16.61 -2.97
CA THR A 121 -11.42 15.59 -3.71
C THR A 121 -11.74 16.04 -5.13
N PHE A 122 -12.12 17.30 -5.31
CA PHE A 122 -12.38 17.90 -6.62
C PHE A 122 -11.12 17.92 -7.48
N ALA A 123 -9.99 18.38 -6.92
CA ALA A 123 -8.72 18.43 -7.63
C ALA A 123 -8.25 17.02 -8.06
N SER A 124 -8.36 16.02 -7.18
CA SER A 124 -7.96 14.65 -7.47
C SER A 124 -8.74 14.04 -8.64
N PHE A 125 -10.07 14.18 -8.64
CA PHE A 125 -10.92 13.67 -9.74
C PHE A 125 -10.57 14.31 -11.09
N HIS A 126 -10.44 15.64 -11.12
CA HIS A 126 -10.18 16.36 -12.36
C HIS A 126 -8.75 16.16 -12.86
N ALA A 127 -7.76 16.07 -11.97
CA ALA A 127 -6.38 15.77 -12.33
C ALA A 127 -6.24 14.37 -12.95
N HIS A 128 -6.91 13.36 -12.37
CA HIS A 128 -6.91 12.02 -12.94
C HIS A 128 -7.62 11.99 -14.30
N LYS A 129 -8.76 12.67 -14.44
CA LYS A 129 -9.51 12.73 -15.71
C LYS A 129 -8.76 13.47 -16.83
N LYS A 130 -8.06 14.56 -16.51
CA LYS A 130 -7.37 15.43 -17.48
C LYS A 130 -5.96 14.95 -17.80
N TYR A 131 -5.22 14.48 -16.80
CA TYR A 131 -3.79 14.16 -16.92
C TYR A 131 -3.44 12.70 -16.60
N GLY A 132 -4.35 11.94 -15.97
CA GLY A 132 -4.05 10.59 -15.50
C GLY A 132 -3.19 10.56 -14.23
N VAL A 133 -3.09 11.69 -13.51
CA VAL A 133 -2.29 11.83 -12.29
C VAL A 133 -3.16 11.61 -11.06
N CYS A 134 -2.69 10.81 -10.10
CA CYS A 134 -3.42 10.51 -8.86
C CYS A 134 -2.84 11.27 -7.68
N LEU A 135 -3.64 12.11 -7.01
CA LEU A 135 -3.25 12.80 -5.78
C LEU A 135 -3.41 11.85 -4.57
N ILE A 136 -2.38 11.79 -3.71
CA ILE A 136 -2.38 10.95 -2.50
C ILE A 136 -2.57 11.80 -1.24
N GLY A 137 -1.98 12.98 -1.20
CA GLY A 137 -1.96 13.79 0.02
C GLY A 137 -1.44 15.20 -0.17
N VAL A 138 -1.55 15.98 0.89
CA VAL A 138 -1.16 17.39 0.92
C VAL A 138 -0.40 17.67 2.22
N ARG A 139 0.63 18.49 2.14
CA ARG A 139 1.31 19.09 3.29
C ARG A 139 1.19 20.60 3.19
N ARG A 140 0.61 21.22 4.22
CA ARG A 140 0.54 22.68 4.30
C ARG A 140 1.91 23.26 4.68
N LEU A 141 2.12 24.53 4.37
CA LEU A 141 3.38 25.21 4.68
C LEU A 141 3.61 25.39 6.19
N ASP A 142 2.52 25.53 6.94
CA ASP A 142 2.52 25.74 8.40
C ASP A 142 2.88 24.49 9.21
N THR A 143 2.71 23.31 8.61
CA THR A 143 2.80 22.02 9.30
C THR A 143 3.78 21.09 8.61
N THR A 144 4.60 20.40 9.39
CA THR A 144 5.50 19.36 8.89
C THR A 144 4.75 18.07 8.56
N ASN A 145 3.49 17.95 9.00
CA ASN A 145 2.69 16.74 8.87
C ASN A 145 2.14 16.60 7.44
N ILE A 146 2.27 15.39 6.89
CA ILE A 146 1.69 15.02 5.61
C ILE A 146 0.29 14.46 5.88
N LEU A 147 -0.73 15.09 5.29
CA LEU A 147 -2.11 14.61 5.37
C LEU A 147 -2.38 13.69 4.17
N LEU A 148 -2.70 12.43 4.45
CA LEU A 148 -3.08 11.46 3.42
C LEU A 148 -4.58 11.51 3.19
N ASN A 149 -5.00 11.69 1.94
CA ASN A 149 -6.37 11.76 1.49
C ASN A 149 -7.29 12.62 2.39
N PRO A 150 -7.03 13.94 2.52
CA PRO A 150 -7.89 14.79 3.31
C PRO A 150 -9.30 14.87 2.70
N GLY A 151 -10.31 14.97 3.57
CA GLY A 151 -11.72 15.00 3.17
C GLY A 151 -12.13 16.26 2.38
N PRO A 152 -13.41 16.35 1.95
CA PRO A 152 -13.90 17.45 1.11
C PRO A 152 -13.81 18.83 1.79
N CYS A 153 -13.77 18.88 3.13
CA CYS A 153 -13.61 20.10 3.90
C CYS A 153 -12.20 20.71 3.77
N HIS A 154 -11.22 19.96 3.27
CA HIS A 154 -9.88 20.47 3.06
C HIS A 154 -9.77 21.22 1.73
N ILE A 155 -9.59 22.53 1.84
CA ILE A 155 -9.36 23.43 0.71
C ILE A 155 -7.86 23.58 0.47
N MET A 156 -7.45 23.44 -0.79
CA MET A 156 -6.05 23.50 -1.20
C MET A 156 -5.56 24.95 -1.34
N GLY A 157 -4.45 25.27 -0.68
CA GLY A 157 -3.74 26.55 -0.79
C GLY A 157 -2.67 26.54 -1.89
N GLY A 158 -2.30 27.72 -2.41
CA GLY A 158 -1.25 27.86 -3.42
C GLY A 158 0.14 27.45 -2.93
N SER A 159 0.42 27.68 -1.65
CA SER A 159 1.69 27.32 -1.00
C SER A 159 1.77 25.85 -0.56
N ASP A 160 0.71 25.07 -0.72
CA ASP A 160 0.67 23.69 -0.23
C ASP A 160 1.49 22.76 -1.13
N THR A 161 2.20 21.81 -0.51
CA THR A 161 2.90 20.74 -1.21
C THR A 161 1.94 19.58 -1.47
N CYS A 162 1.69 19.27 -2.73
CA CYS A 162 0.87 18.14 -3.15
C CYS A 162 1.73 16.92 -3.42
N PHE A 163 1.33 15.76 -2.90
CA PHE A 163 1.94 14.46 -3.21
C PHE A 163 1.07 13.70 -4.20
N TYR A 164 1.66 13.27 -5.31
CA TYR A 164 0.95 12.59 -6.39
C TYR A 164 1.76 11.42 -6.95
N ILE A 165 1.04 10.49 -7.59
CA ILE A 165 1.62 9.35 -8.31
C ILE A 165 1.57 9.63 -9.81
N ASN A 166 2.71 9.51 -10.47
CA ASN A 166 2.80 9.53 -11.92
C ASN A 166 4.04 8.77 -12.41
N ILE A 167 4.07 8.40 -13.69
CA ILE A 167 5.25 7.76 -14.32
C ILE A 167 6.42 8.74 -14.47
N SER A 168 6.13 10.02 -14.65
CA SER A 168 7.16 11.05 -14.78
C SER A 168 6.86 12.24 -13.90
N LYS A 169 7.92 12.80 -13.32
CA LYS A 169 7.85 14.08 -12.63
C LYS A 169 7.29 15.14 -13.58
N GLU A 170 6.41 15.99 -13.06
CA GLU A 170 5.74 17.04 -13.82
C GLU A 170 6.73 17.87 -14.66
N GLU A 171 7.84 18.31 -14.09
CA GLU A 171 8.90 19.08 -14.76
C GLU A 171 9.50 18.39 -16.00
N ASN A 172 9.54 17.06 -15.99
CA ASN A 172 10.09 16.23 -17.07
C ASN A 172 9.01 15.76 -18.04
N SER A 173 7.73 15.97 -17.73
CA SER A 173 6.64 15.59 -18.62
C SER A 173 6.68 16.44 -19.89
N ALA A 174 6.58 15.79 -21.05
CA ALA A 174 6.65 16.45 -22.37
C ALA A 174 5.62 17.59 -22.54
N PHE A 175 4.57 17.58 -21.72
CA PHE A 175 3.55 18.63 -21.65
C PHE A 175 4.09 19.98 -21.18
N VAL A 176 5.07 20.00 -20.26
CA VAL A 176 5.66 21.25 -19.75
C VAL A 176 6.65 21.86 -20.76
N ARG A 177 7.38 21.02 -21.52
CA ARG A 177 8.34 21.46 -22.54
C ARG A 177 7.69 22.04 -23.79
N GLY A 178 6.46 21.65 -24.12
CA GLY A 178 5.73 22.22 -25.27
C GLY A 178 5.28 23.67 -25.11
N GLN A 179 5.46 24.28 -23.93
CA GLN A 179 4.96 25.62 -23.62
C GLN A 179 6.05 26.66 -23.28
N ARG A 180 7.34 26.28 -23.21
CA ARG A 180 8.44 27.23 -22.98
C ARG A 180 9.11 27.65 -24.30
N GLU A 181 8.51 28.71 -24.84
CA GLU A 181 9.00 29.75 -25.78
C GLU A 181 8.76 29.71 -27.31
N PRO A 182 8.48 30.90 -27.91
CA PRO A 182 7.92 31.12 -29.25
C PRO A 182 8.86 31.86 -30.24
N SER A 183 8.43 31.94 -31.50
CA SER A 183 8.98 32.76 -32.60
C SER A 183 10.36 32.36 -33.15
N TRP A 184 10.39 31.91 -34.41
CA TRP A 184 11.05 32.54 -35.56
C TRP A 184 10.56 31.80 -36.82
N GLY A 185 10.26 32.56 -37.88
CA GLY A 185 9.50 32.10 -39.05
C GLY A 185 10.24 31.08 -39.92
N GLY A 186 9.46 30.27 -40.65
CA GLY A 186 9.97 29.37 -41.68
C GLY A 186 8.90 28.40 -42.18
N ALA A 187 8.66 28.41 -43.48
CA ALA A 187 7.54 27.79 -44.19
C ALA A 187 7.40 26.26 -44.08
N GLY A 188 6.14 25.81 -44.18
CA GLY A 188 5.73 24.65 -44.99
C GLY A 188 6.15 23.25 -44.53
N GLY A 189 5.22 22.50 -43.94
CA GLY A 189 5.41 21.07 -43.72
C GLY A 189 4.19 20.38 -43.10
N ASN A 190 3.42 19.70 -43.95
CA ASN A 190 2.22 18.96 -43.61
C ASN A 190 2.55 17.76 -42.70
N ALA A 191 2.20 17.81 -41.41
CA ALA A 191 2.25 16.66 -40.51
C ALA A 191 1.01 16.65 -39.60
N ARG A 192 0.00 15.87 -39.99
CA ARG A 192 -1.10 15.44 -39.10
C ARG A 192 -0.54 14.44 -38.07
N GLY A 193 0.18 14.96 -37.07
CA GLY A 193 0.54 14.22 -35.86
C GLY A 193 -0.63 14.30 -34.87
N VAL A 194 -1.42 13.23 -34.78
CA VAL A 194 -2.42 13.08 -33.72
C VAL A 194 -1.68 13.08 -32.38
N HIS A 195 -1.89 14.12 -31.57
CA HIS A 195 -1.47 14.15 -30.17
C HIS A 195 -2.20 13.01 -29.44
N GLN A 196 -1.57 11.84 -29.32
CA GLN A 196 -2.06 10.78 -28.44
C GLN A 196 -1.76 11.20 -27.00
N THR A 197 -2.76 11.74 -26.33
CA THR A 197 -2.78 11.83 -24.87
C THR A 197 -2.65 10.42 -24.29
N ILE A 198 -1.57 10.25 -23.53
CA ILE A 198 -0.97 8.97 -23.08
C ILE A 198 -1.93 8.12 -22.22
N TYR A 199 -3.05 8.68 -21.74
CA TYR A 199 -4.00 8.02 -20.83
C TYR A 199 -5.35 7.61 -21.44
N HIS A 200 -5.63 7.88 -22.72
CA HIS A 200 -6.95 7.57 -23.30
C HIS A 200 -7.31 6.07 -23.37
N GLY A 201 -6.34 5.16 -23.17
CA GLY A 201 -6.55 3.72 -23.24
C GLY A 201 -7.08 3.04 -21.96
N LEU A 202 -7.04 3.72 -20.80
CA LEU A 202 -7.44 3.12 -19.51
C LEU A 202 -8.78 3.62 -18.98
N THR A 203 -9.36 4.69 -19.56
CA THR A 203 -10.63 5.27 -19.12
C THR A 203 -11.84 4.92 -20.00
N ARG A 204 -11.70 3.96 -20.93
CA ARG A 204 -12.84 3.40 -21.67
C ARG A 204 -13.16 2.00 -21.17
N LEU A 205 -13.67 1.91 -19.95
CA LEU A 205 -14.61 0.82 -19.65
C LEU A 205 -15.92 1.19 -20.37
N PRO A 206 -16.41 0.38 -21.32
CA PRO A 206 -17.70 0.64 -21.94
C PRO A 206 -18.80 0.37 -20.90
N VAL A 207 -19.29 1.43 -20.27
CA VAL A 207 -20.61 1.42 -19.65
C VAL A 207 -21.61 1.46 -20.82
N HIS A 208 -22.39 0.39 -20.96
CA HIS A 208 -23.33 0.04 -22.06
C HIS A 208 -22.76 -0.76 -23.24
N SER A 209 -22.89 -2.09 -23.15
CA SER A 209 -23.61 -2.92 -24.13
C SER A 209 -23.64 -4.39 -23.68
N ILE A 210 -24.44 -4.68 -22.65
CA ILE A 210 -25.07 -6.00 -22.53
C ILE A 210 -26.26 -5.95 -23.49
N ILE A 211 -26.48 -7.05 -24.22
CA ILE A 211 -27.43 -7.25 -25.34
C ILE A 211 -26.76 -7.02 -26.71
N ALA A 212 -26.09 -8.05 -27.20
CA ALA A 212 -26.41 -8.62 -28.51
C ALA A 212 -25.57 -9.89 -28.80
N SER A 213 -26.29 -10.91 -29.26
CA SER A 213 -25.83 -12.00 -30.12
C SER A 213 -25.27 -13.27 -29.46
N MET A 214 -26.20 -14.21 -29.27
CA MET A 214 -25.95 -15.65 -29.34
C MET A 214 -25.63 -16.09 -30.78
N GLY A 215 -24.80 -17.14 -30.89
CA GLY A 215 -24.76 -18.08 -32.02
C GLY A 215 -23.72 -17.79 -33.12
N GLN A 216 -22.70 -18.64 -33.26
CA GLN A 216 -22.66 -19.76 -34.24
C GLN A 216 -21.30 -20.48 -34.25
N ASP A 217 -21.35 -21.80 -34.42
CA ASP A 217 -20.27 -22.77 -34.57
C ASP A 217 -19.39 -22.58 -35.83
N GLN A 218 -18.11 -23.00 -35.77
CA GLN A 218 -17.49 -24.08 -36.57
C GLN A 218 -15.96 -23.94 -36.80
N MET A 219 -15.25 -25.00 -36.39
CA MET A 219 -14.28 -25.82 -37.16
C MET A 219 -13.15 -25.19 -37.99
N GLY A 220 -11.91 -25.62 -37.70
CA GLY A 220 -11.01 -26.13 -38.75
C GLY A 220 -9.55 -25.63 -38.74
N GLY A 221 -8.59 -26.57 -38.64
CA GLY A 221 -7.28 -26.42 -39.29
C GLY A 221 -6.05 -26.70 -38.44
N ALA A 222 -5.78 -27.98 -38.14
CA ALA A 222 -4.47 -28.47 -37.72
C ALA A 222 -3.46 -28.39 -38.89
N ASN A 223 -2.16 -28.26 -38.59
CA ASN A 223 -1.02 -28.80 -39.36
C ASN A 223 0.28 -28.77 -38.53
N THR A 224 0.51 -29.88 -37.83
CA THR A 224 1.72 -30.71 -37.74
C THR A 224 3.05 -30.23 -38.37
N LEU A 225 4.16 -30.23 -37.60
CA LEU A 225 5.39 -31.06 -37.78
C LEU A 225 6.65 -30.43 -37.13
N ALA A 226 7.58 -31.31 -36.74
CA ALA A 226 8.57 -31.19 -35.67
C ALA A 226 9.95 -30.59 -36.02
N LEU A 227 10.75 -30.37 -34.96
CA LEU A 227 12.17 -29.96 -34.89
C LEU A 227 13.16 -30.98 -35.48
N PRO A 228 14.41 -30.57 -35.80
CA PRO A 228 15.57 -30.80 -34.91
C PRO A 228 16.65 -29.67 -35.03
N ALA A 229 17.84 -29.65 -34.41
CA ALA A 229 18.41 -29.99 -33.10
C ALA A 229 19.87 -29.45 -33.10
N MET A 230 20.37 -29.11 -31.91
CA MET A 230 21.78 -28.91 -31.47
C MET A 230 22.62 -27.67 -31.85
N GLY A 231 23.26 -27.11 -30.82
CA GLY A 231 24.42 -26.23 -30.93
C GLY A 231 24.67 -25.41 -29.66
N ASP A 232 25.43 -25.97 -28.72
CA ASP A 232 25.75 -25.47 -27.36
C ASP A 232 26.49 -24.12 -27.30
N SER A 233 26.36 -23.50 -26.11
CA SER A 233 27.26 -22.55 -25.41
C SER A 233 26.81 -21.09 -25.27
N ALA A 234 26.33 -20.73 -24.06
CA ALA A 234 26.86 -19.61 -23.25
C ALA A 234 26.01 -19.36 -21.98
N GLU A 235 26.69 -19.31 -20.85
CA GLU A 235 26.38 -18.59 -19.59
C GLU A 235 25.18 -19.02 -18.72
N GLU A 236 25.53 -19.65 -17.59
CA GLU A 236 24.75 -19.65 -16.34
C GLU A 236 24.43 -18.22 -15.89
N ARG A 237 23.17 -17.81 -16.03
CA ARG A 237 22.54 -16.83 -15.12
C ARG A 237 21.33 -17.50 -14.48
N ARG A 238 21.39 -17.64 -13.15
CA ARG A 238 20.37 -18.28 -12.31
C ARG A 238 19.01 -17.61 -12.50
N HIS A 239 18.01 -18.37 -12.94
CA HIS A 239 16.61 -17.95 -12.95
C HIS A 239 16.06 -18.04 -11.53
N SER A 240 15.68 -16.89 -10.95
CA SER A 240 14.93 -16.84 -9.71
C SER A 240 13.45 -16.90 -10.05
N ILE A 241 12.81 -18.03 -9.72
CA ILE A 241 11.38 -18.30 -9.53
C ILE A 241 11.09 -19.72 -10.05
N ALA A 242 10.74 -20.63 -9.14
CA ALA A 242 10.24 -21.96 -9.47
C ALA A 242 8.79 -21.87 -9.97
N PRO A 243 8.35 -22.77 -10.89
CA PRO A 243 6.98 -22.78 -11.38
C PRO A 243 6.00 -23.17 -10.28
N VAL A 244 4.97 -22.34 -10.09
CA VAL A 244 3.86 -22.60 -9.16
C VAL A 244 2.92 -23.61 -9.80
N LEU A 245 2.71 -24.75 -9.12
CA LEU A 245 1.72 -25.75 -9.50
C LEU A 245 0.32 -25.13 -9.50
N GLU A 246 -0.38 -25.28 -10.62
CA GLU A 246 -1.79 -24.94 -10.76
C GLU A 246 -2.64 -25.92 -9.93
N LEU A 247 -3.31 -25.40 -8.89
CA LEU A 247 -4.53 -26.01 -8.38
C LEU A 247 -5.71 -25.20 -8.88
N VAL A 248 -6.48 -25.83 -9.76
CA VAL A 248 -7.81 -25.44 -10.17
C VAL A 248 -8.75 -25.73 -9.01
N ASP A 249 -9.46 -24.72 -8.51
CA ASP A 249 -10.80 -24.90 -7.95
C ASP A 249 -11.59 -23.60 -8.10
N GLY A 250 -12.68 -23.69 -8.86
CA GLY A 250 -13.52 -22.57 -9.23
C GLY A 250 -14.49 -22.19 -8.12
N VAL A 251 -14.50 -20.91 -7.77
CA VAL A 251 -15.64 -20.24 -7.12
C VAL A 251 -15.67 -18.81 -7.62
N ASN A 252 -16.77 -18.42 -8.27
CA ASN A 252 -17.00 -17.11 -8.85
C ASN A 252 -17.83 -16.26 -7.86
N PRO A 253 -17.30 -15.21 -7.21
CA PRO A 253 -18.13 -14.25 -6.50
C PRO A 253 -18.42 -13.06 -7.41
N THR A 254 -19.68 -12.97 -7.84
CA THR A 254 -20.28 -11.78 -8.46
C THR A 254 -20.23 -10.65 -7.42
N PHE A 255 -19.40 -9.64 -7.66
CA PHE A 255 -19.28 -8.46 -6.81
C PHE A 255 -20.25 -7.40 -7.34
N ASP A 256 -21.34 -7.15 -6.61
CA ASP A 256 -22.29 -6.07 -6.90
C ASP A 256 -21.61 -4.73 -6.60
N LEU A 257 -21.00 -4.15 -7.63
CA LEU A 257 -20.62 -2.76 -7.69
C LEU A 257 -21.91 -1.95 -7.84
N LEU A 258 -22.44 -1.42 -6.73
CA LEU A 258 -23.16 -0.14 -6.59
C LEU A 258 -23.77 -0.08 -5.17
N GLY A 259 -22.97 0.38 -4.22
CA GLY A 259 -23.39 0.73 -2.86
C GLY A 259 -22.78 2.08 -2.48
N ASP A 260 -23.27 3.12 -3.12
CA ASP A 260 -22.98 4.52 -2.83
C ASP A 260 -23.82 4.96 -1.63
N GLN A 261 -23.22 5.12 -0.44
CA GLN A 261 -23.75 5.97 0.65
C GLN A 261 -22.59 6.53 1.48
N SER A 262 -22.30 7.81 1.22
CA SER A 262 -21.44 8.69 1.99
C SER A 262 -22.28 9.53 2.96
N GLU A 263 -22.27 9.21 4.25
CA GLU A 263 -22.76 10.01 5.39
C GLU A 263 -21.98 9.47 6.62
N ASP A 264 -21.47 10.19 7.61
CA ASP A 264 -21.58 11.58 8.04
C ASP A 264 -20.46 11.80 9.08
N GLU A 265 -19.76 12.94 9.04
CA GLU A 265 -19.08 13.50 10.22
C GLU A 265 -19.83 14.78 10.58
N GLY A 266 -20.87 14.60 11.38
CA GLY A 266 -21.60 15.66 12.07
C GLY A 266 -21.89 15.17 13.48
N GLY A 267 -21.35 15.85 14.49
CA GLY A 267 -21.58 15.48 15.88
C GLY A 267 -23.06 15.59 16.26
N ASP A 268 -23.60 14.54 16.88
CA ASP A 268 -24.73 14.65 17.81
C ASP A 268 -24.59 13.58 18.89
N GLU A 269 -24.47 14.03 20.12
CA GLU A 269 -24.60 13.19 21.30
C GLU A 269 -26.08 12.83 21.46
N GLY A 270 -26.44 11.61 21.08
CA GLY A 270 -27.70 11.00 21.51
C GLY A 270 -28.65 10.62 20.37
N LYS A 271 -28.48 9.39 19.86
CA LYS A 271 -29.58 8.48 19.50
C LYS A 271 -28.98 7.13 19.11
N GLU A 272 -28.81 6.28 20.11
CA GLU A 272 -28.70 4.83 19.90
C GLU A 272 -30.09 4.31 19.51
N GLU A 273 -30.29 3.94 18.24
CA GLU A 273 -31.39 3.05 17.85
C GLU A 273 -30.85 1.77 17.20
N SER A 274 -31.03 0.68 17.95
CA SER A 274 -31.27 -0.70 17.53
C SER A 274 -30.26 -1.37 16.58
N ASP A 275 -29.12 -1.75 17.15
CA ASP A 275 -28.67 -3.13 17.12
C ASP A 275 -27.94 -3.39 18.45
N ARG A 276 -28.68 -3.89 19.45
CA ARG A 276 -28.08 -4.37 20.70
C ARG A 276 -27.35 -5.68 20.39
N ASP A 277 -26.18 -5.54 19.81
CA ASP A 277 -25.17 -6.58 19.84
C ASP A 277 -24.74 -6.66 21.33
N GLU A 278 -25.16 -7.69 22.08
CA GLU A 278 -24.68 -7.92 23.46
C GLU A 278 -23.13 -7.98 23.52
N SER A 279 -22.51 -8.14 22.35
CA SER A 279 -21.08 -8.05 22.11
C SER A 279 -20.54 -6.60 21.95
N ALA A 280 -21.33 -5.55 22.17
CA ALA A 280 -20.83 -4.18 22.25
C ALA A 280 -20.19 -3.87 23.61
N HIS A 281 -20.54 -4.63 24.66
CA HIS A 281 -20.12 -4.37 26.04
C HIS A 281 -18.68 -4.80 26.36
N TRP A 282 -18.04 -5.65 25.57
CA TRP A 282 -16.71 -6.18 25.90
C TRP A 282 -15.55 -5.40 25.29
N TRP A 283 -15.82 -4.41 24.43
CA TRP A 283 -14.79 -3.61 23.78
C TRP A 283 -14.90 -2.11 24.03
N VAL A 284 -13.76 -1.46 24.19
CA VAL A 284 -13.62 -0.02 24.31
C VAL A 284 -12.59 0.47 23.28
N LYS A 285 -12.86 1.61 22.63
CA LYS A 285 -11.87 2.27 21.78
C LYS A 285 -10.85 2.96 22.69
N GLY A 286 -9.58 2.62 22.56
CA GLY A 286 -8.54 3.20 23.41
C GLY A 286 -7.14 2.93 22.89
N TYR A 287 -6.16 3.57 23.54
CA TYR A 287 -4.75 3.31 23.29
C TYR A 287 -4.30 2.13 24.15
N PRO A 288 -3.60 1.14 23.57
CA PRO A 288 -3.04 0.04 24.35
C PRO A 288 -2.23 0.56 25.54
N LEU A 289 -2.57 0.12 26.75
CA LEU A 289 -1.95 0.63 27.99
C LEU A 289 -0.45 0.32 28.08
N ASN A 290 -0.02 -0.78 27.48
CA ASN A 290 1.36 -1.23 27.49
C ASN A 290 1.96 -1.15 26.09
N SER A 291 2.88 -0.21 25.88
CA SER A 291 3.76 -0.17 24.73
C SER A 291 4.95 -1.11 24.95
N PRO A 292 5.22 -2.08 24.07
CA PRO A 292 6.31 -3.05 24.27
C PRO A 292 7.72 -2.44 24.17
N TYR A 293 7.85 -1.29 23.53
CA TYR A 293 9.12 -0.59 23.36
C TYR A 293 8.95 0.94 23.34
N ILE A 294 10.02 1.67 23.65
CA ILE A 294 10.03 3.13 23.67
C ILE A 294 10.04 3.66 22.24
N GLY A 295 9.17 4.63 21.95
CA GLY A 295 9.05 5.22 20.62
C GLY A 295 8.06 4.51 19.69
N SER A 296 7.22 3.61 20.22
CA SER A 296 6.06 3.09 19.50
C SER A 296 5.06 4.20 19.19
N SER A 297 4.53 4.23 17.97
CA SER A 297 3.46 5.17 17.61
C SER A 297 2.13 4.71 18.26
N PRO A 298 1.50 5.55 19.11
CA PRO A 298 0.21 5.19 19.70
C PRO A 298 -0.85 5.16 18.61
N ALA A 299 -1.60 4.06 18.52
CA ALA A 299 -2.72 3.90 17.61
C ALA A 299 -3.96 3.58 18.42
N LEU A 300 -5.09 4.19 18.04
CA LEU A 300 -6.38 3.90 18.65
C LEU A 300 -6.86 2.54 18.14
N CYS A 301 -7.09 1.61 19.07
CA CYS A 301 -7.46 0.23 18.77
C CYS A 301 -8.77 -0.16 19.48
N HIS A 302 -9.39 -1.24 19.01
CA HIS A 302 -10.46 -1.91 19.75
C HIS A 302 -9.83 -2.77 20.86
N LEU A 303 -9.96 -2.31 22.11
CA LEU A 303 -9.40 -2.96 23.30
C LEU A 303 -10.47 -3.69 24.08
N LEU A 304 -10.08 -4.75 24.78
CA LEU A 304 -10.97 -5.40 25.74
C LEU A 304 -11.19 -4.51 26.96
N GLN A 305 -12.41 -4.46 27.48
CA GLN A 305 -12.72 -3.71 28.70
C GLN A 305 -11.97 -4.30 29.91
N GLU A 306 -11.93 -5.62 30.02
CA GLU A 306 -11.17 -6.34 31.04
C GLU A 306 -9.93 -7.00 30.45
N LYS A 307 -8.83 -6.99 31.20
CA LYS A 307 -7.57 -7.59 30.77
C LYS A 307 -7.70 -9.11 30.76
N MET A 308 -7.52 -9.70 29.58
CA MET A 308 -7.51 -11.16 29.44
C MET A 308 -6.32 -11.78 30.18
N PRO A 309 -6.53 -12.82 31.01
CA PRO A 309 -5.45 -13.49 31.72
C PRO A 309 -4.58 -14.31 30.76
N PHE A 310 -3.29 -14.45 31.07
CA PHE A 310 -2.33 -15.11 30.18
C PHE A 310 -2.68 -16.57 29.85
N CYS A 311 -3.37 -17.27 30.75
CA CYS A 311 -3.81 -18.65 30.51
C CYS A 311 -4.81 -18.77 29.34
N CYS A 312 -5.63 -17.74 29.09
CA CYS A 312 -6.63 -17.73 28.01
C CYS A 312 -6.05 -17.40 26.64
N LEU A 313 -4.83 -16.84 26.60
CA LEU A 313 -4.14 -16.56 25.34
C LEU A 313 -3.52 -17.82 24.72
N ARG A 314 -3.25 -18.84 25.55
CA ARG A 314 -2.70 -20.12 25.08
C ARG A 314 -3.84 -21.03 24.65
N MET A 315 -3.79 -21.50 23.41
CA MET A 315 -4.81 -22.39 22.86
C MET A 315 -4.51 -23.87 23.12
N ASP A 316 -3.23 -24.25 23.19
CA ASP A 316 -2.76 -25.63 23.39
C ASP A 316 -3.21 -26.29 24.71
N LYS A 317 -3.64 -25.51 25.71
CA LYS A 317 -4.08 -26.04 27.01
C LYS A 317 -5.40 -25.40 27.40
N SER A 318 -6.37 -26.24 27.76
CA SER A 318 -7.59 -25.78 28.40
C SER A 318 -7.28 -25.12 29.76
N CYS A 319 -8.06 -24.09 30.12
CA CYS A 319 -7.94 -23.40 31.40
C CYS A 319 -9.31 -23.30 32.06
N HIS A 320 -9.34 -22.96 33.36
CA HIS A 320 -10.60 -22.83 34.12
C HIS A 320 -11.59 -21.81 33.51
N HIS A 321 -11.10 -20.84 32.73
CA HIS A 321 -11.93 -19.85 32.06
C HIS A 321 -12.44 -20.31 30.69
N ILE A 322 -11.63 -21.10 29.96
CA ILE A 322 -11.92 -21.52 28.58
C ILE A 322 -11.54 -23.01 28.44
N PRO A 323 -12.54 -23.92 28.39
CA PRO A 323 -12.32 -25.36 28.33
C PRO A 323 -12.13 -25.85 26.87
N PHE A 324 -11.44 -25.07 26.03
CA PHE A 324 -11.20 -25.38 24.63
C PHE A 324 -9.72 -25.59 24.35
N GLU A 325 -9.38 -26.71 23.71
CA GLU A 325 -8.00 -27.06 23.34
C GLU A 325 -7.73 -26.82 21.85
N ASP A 326 -8.77 -26.92 21.02
CA ASP A 326 -8.66 -26.68 19.58
C ASP A 326 -9.17 -25.29 19.19
N ALA A 327 -8.47 -24.65 18.25
CA ALA A 327 -8.92 -23.38 17.66
C ALA A 327 -10.29 -23.47 16.97
N ARG A 328 -10.70 -24.66 16.54
CA ARG A 328 -12.03 -24.89 15.94
C ARG A 328 -13.15 -24.76 16.97
N SER A 329 -12.90 -25.14 18.21
CA SER A 329 -13.88 -25.12 19.30
C SER A 329 -14.23 -23.71 19.77
N TYR A 330 -13.40 -22.71 19.43
CA TYR A 330 -13.69 -21.29 19.69
C TYR A 330 -14.79 -20.73 18.78
N GLY A 331 -15.18 -21.42 17.70
CA GLY A 331 -16.31 -21.02 16.87
C GLY A 331 -16.14 -19.65 16.21
N PHE A 332 -14.92 -19.33 15.75
CA PHE A 332 -14.63 -18.04 15.12
C PHE A 332 -15.55 -17.77 13.91
N LYS A 333 -16.22 -16.61 13.91
CA LYS A 333 -17.13 -16.21 12.82
C LYS A 333 -16.38 -15.86 11.52
N ASN A 334 -15.25 -15.16 11.66
CA ASN A 334 -14.45 -14.67 10.54
C ASN A 334 -13.24 -15.57 10.24
N LYS A 335 -12.65 -15.41 9.06
CA LYS A 335 -11.47 -16.17 8.64
C LYS A 335 -10.29 -15.92 9.58
N LEU A 336 -9.59 -16.99 9.93
CA LEU A 336 -8.43 -16.96 10.81
C LEU A 336 -7.18 -16.46 10.07
N ILE A 337 -6.42 -15.57 10.71
CA ILE A 337 -5.07 -15.20 10.29
C ILE A 337 -4.09 -15.97 11.18
N ILE A 338 -3.21 -16.78 10.58
CA ILE A 338 -2.18 -17.53 11.31
C ILE A 338 -0.83 -16.92 10.97
N VAL A 339 -0.06 -16.55 11.99
CA VAL A 339 1.29 -16.01 11.85
C VAL A 339 2.27 -16.98 12.48
N SER A 340 3.25 -17.44 11.71
CA SER A 340 4.36 -18.25 12.22
C SER A 340 5.58 -17.36 12.45
N ALA A 341 6.18 -17.45 13.64
CA ALA A 341 7.40 -16.73 13.98
C ALA A 341 8.26 -17.54 14.95
N GLU A 342 9.58 -17.36 14.87
CA GLU A 342 10.55 -18.04 15.76
C GLU A 342 10.37 -17.65 17.23
N SER A 343 10.06 -16.38 17.52
CA SER A 343 9.83 -15.90 18.88
C SER A 343 8.82 -14.76 18.93
N ALA A 344 8.19 -14.58 20.10
CA ALA A 344 7.30 -13.46 20.37
C ALA A 344 8.10 -12.16 20.58
N GLY A 345 8.61 -11.58 19.50
CA GLY A 345 9.34 -10.31 19.52
C GLY A 345 8.43 -9.08 19.53
N ASN A 346 8.98 -7.95 19.94
CA ASN A 346 8.28 -6.65 19.94
C ASN A 346 7.82 -6.20 18.54
N GLY A 347 8.44 -6.70 17.47
CA GLY A 347 7.97 -6.49 16.10
C GLY A 347 6.55 -7.00 15.83
N LEU A 348 6.11 -8.11 16.47
CA LEU A 348 4.77 -8.65 16.29
C LEU A 348 3.67 -7.72 16.82
N TYR A 349 3.98 -6.84 17.77
CA TYR A 349 3.06 -5.80 18.18
C TYR A 349 2.65 -4.91 16.99
N ASN A 350 3.62 -4.56 16.14
CA ASN A 350 3.39 -3.76 14.94
C ASN A 350 2.63 -4.51 13.83
N PHE A 351 2.56 -5.84 13.92
CA PHE A 351 1.66 -6.64 13.08
C PHE A 351 0.21 -6.52 13.54
N ILE A 352 -0.03 -6.58 14.85
CA ILE A 352 -1.39 -6.63 15.43
C ILE A 352 -2.08 -5.26 15.38
N VAL A 353 -1.35 -4.18 15.67
CA VAL A 353 -1.90 -2.81 15.74
C VAL A 353 -2.72 -2.41 14.51
N PRO A 354 -2.22 -2.48 13.26
CA PRO A 354 -2.99 -2.09 12.08
C PRO A 354 -4.21 -2.99 11.81
N LEU A 355 -4.20 -4.24 12.29
CA LEU A 355 -5.33 -5.18 12.18
C LEU A 355 -6.43 -4.92 13.21
N ARG A 356 -6.13 -4.19 14.30
CA ARG A 356 -7.07 -3.88 15.40
C ARG A 356 -7.41 -2.40 15.51
N ALA A 357 -7.01 -1.60 14.53
CA ALA A 357 -7.19 -0.16 14.53
C ALA A 357 -8.68 0.26 14.50
N TYR A 358 -8.98 1.44 15.08
CA TYR A 358 -10.34 1.94 15.26
C TYR A 358 -11.13 2.13 13.95
N TYR A 359 -10.44 2.45 12.86
CA TYR A 359 -11.03 2.69 11.54
C TYR A 359 -11.46 1.38 10.86
N ARG A 360 -11.15 0.22 11.45
CA ARG A 360 -11.67 -1.07 10.98
C ARG A 360 -13.04 -1.33 11.62
N PRO A 361 -14.05 -1.71 10.82
CA PRO A 361 -15.35 -2.06 11.36
C PRO A 361 -15.25 -3.36 12.18
N ARG A 362 -15.98 -3.41 13.30
CA ARG A 362 -15.89 -4.52 14.27
C ARG A 362 -16.29 -5.87 13.65
N LYS A 363 -17.24 -5.86 12.72
CA LYS A 363 -17.75 -7.07 12.06
C LYS A 363 -16.71 -7.73 11.15
N GLU A 364 -15.71 -6.99 10.66
CA GLU A 364 -14.66 -7.49 9.76
C GLU A 364 -13.37 -7.90 10.48
N LEU A 365 -13.35 -7.84 11.82
CA LEU A 365 -12.17 -8.19 12.58
C LEU A 365 -11.89 -9.70 12.48
N ASN A 366 -10.75 -10.04 11.89
CA ASN A 366 -10.29 -11.43 11.78
C ASN A 366 -9.58 -11.85 13.08
N PRO A 367 -9.81 -13.06 13.62
CA PRO A 367 -9.02 -13.59 14.72
C PRO A 367 -7.59 -13.88 14.27
N ILE A 368 -6.61 -13.67 15.16
CA ILE A 368 -5.18 -13.84 14.88
C ILE A 368 -4.63 -14.91 15.81
N VAL A 369 -4.00 -15.93 15.25
CA VAL A 369 -3.32 -17.00 15.98
C VAL A 369 -1.83 -16.91 15.71
N LEU A 370 -1.04 -16.82 16.79
CA LEU A 370 0.41 -16.78 16.71
C LEU A 370 0.96 -18.19 16.97
N LEU A 371 1.56 -18.79 15.96
CA LEU A 371 2.31 -20.04 16.06
C LEU A 371 3.77 -19.66 16.34
N LEU A 372 4.21 -19.99 17.55
CA LEU A 372 5.55 -19.66 18.02
C LEU A 372 6.35 -20.96 18.18
N GLU A 373 7.59 -20.94 17.75
CA GLU A 373 8.50 -22.04 18.04
C GLU A 373 8.85 -22.03 19.54
N ALA A 374 8.70 -23.18 20.19
CA ALA A 374 9.06 -23.32 21.59
C ALA A 374 10.59 -23.36 21.69
N MET A 375 11.17 -22.34 22.32
CA MET A 375 12.59 -22.28 22.62
C MET A 375 12.94 -23.15 23.83
#